data_AF-A0A453DC53-F1
#
_entry.id   AF-A0A453DC53-F1
#
_cell.length_a   1.000
_cell.length_b   1.000
_cell.length_c   1.000
_cell.angle_alpha   90.00
_cell.angle_beta   90.00
_cell.angle_gamma   90.00
#
_symmetry.space_group_name_H-M   'P 1'
#
loop_
_entity.id
_entity.type
_entity.pdbx_description
1 polymer ?
#
loop_
_entity_poly.entity_id
_entity_poly.type
_entity_poly.pdbx_seq_one_letter_code
_entity_poly.pdbx_strand_id
1 'polypeptide(L)'
;PAAPPEQVSATEDKESLDEVYFIKQIDSLGNACGTIALLHAVGNACSEISLVENSGLDLFFKSTASMDPYERARVLEKDDDMARAHSLAASAGDTEIGDIVEEHYVCFTALNSKSFCWS
;
A
#
# COMPACT_ATOMS: atom_id res chain seq x y z
N PRO A 1 -3.58 40.63 22.24
CA PRO A 1 -4.67 39.97 21.48
C PRO A 1 -4.19 38.57 21.08
N ALA A 2 -4.79 37.53 21.66
CA ALA A 2 -4.47 36.15 21.33
C ALA A 2 -5.07 35.80 19.97
N ALA A 3 -4.30 35.11 19.13
CA ALA A 3 -4.79 34.57 17.86
C ALA A 3 -5.95 33.58 18.12
N PRO A 4 -6.92 33.44 17.20
CA PRO A 4 -7.98 32.46 17.35
C PRO A 4 -7.39 31.05 17.25
N PRO A 5 -7.97 30.05 17.94
CA PRO A 5 -7.59 28.66 17.79
C PRO A 5 -7.85 28.22 16.34
N GLU A 6 -6.81 27.68 15.71
CA GLU A 6 -6.85 27.10 14.37
C GLU A 6 -7.88 25.97 14.35
N GLN A 7 -9.00 26.19 13.67
CA GLN A 7 -10.01 25.16 13.44
C GLN A 7 -9.54 24.30 12.27
N VAL A 8 -8.80 23.23 12.57
CA VAL A 8 -8.45 22.20 11.60
C VAL A 8 -9.74 21.46 11.20
N SER A 9 -10.13 21.57 9.94
CA SER A 9 -11.42 21.09 9.45
C SER A 9 -11.34 19.60 9.10
N ALA A 10 -12.08 18.76 9.83
CA ALA A 10 -12.12 17.30 9.60
C ALA A 10 -12.73 16.88 8.23
N THR A 11 -13.19 17.84 7.45
CA THR A 11 -13.79 17.64 6.12
C THR A 11 -12.75 17.59 5.01
N GLU A 12 -11.63 18.31 5.14
CA GLU A 12 -10.55 18.33 4.13
C GLU A 12 -9.69 17.07 4.16
N ASP A 13 -9.53 16.44 5.33
CA ASP A 13 -8.77 15.20 5.47
C ASP A 13 -9.48 14.02 4.79
N LYS A 14 -10.82 13.99 4.86
CA LYS A 14 -11.62 12.90 4.29
C LYS A 14 -11.58 12.90 2.75
N GLU A 15 -11.69 14.07 2.12
CA GLU A 15 -11.61 14.19 0.65
C GLU A 15 -10.22 13.79 0.13
N SER A 16 -9.15 14.05 0.90
CA SER A 16 -7.79 13.67 0.48
C SER A 16 -7.48 12.18 0.60
N LEU A 17 -8.22 11.44 1.45
CA LEU A 17 -8.02 9.99 1.64
C LEU A 17 -8.67 9.16 0.54
N ASP A 18 -9.74 9.67 -0.08
CA ASP A 18 -10.44 8.97 -1.17
C ASP A 18 -9.56 8.88 -2.45
N GLU A 19 -8.55 9.75 -2.59
CA GLU A 19 -7.56 9.71 -3.66
C GLU A 19 -6.40 8.72 -3.40
N VAL A 20 -6.23 8.27 -2.16
CA VAL A 20 -5.11 7.41 -1.77
C VAL A 20 -5.43 5.95 -2.09
N TYR A 21 -4.55 5.33 -2.87
CA TYR A 21 -4.56 3.88 -3.02
C TYR A 21 -3.93 3.22 -1.78
N PHE A 22 -4.79 2.86 -0.82
CA PHE A 22 -4.39 2.23 0.44
C PHE A 22 -4.89 0.78 0.52
N ILE A 23 -4.05 -0.11 1.04
CA ILE A 23 -4.34 -1.51 1.37
C ILE A 23 -4.07 -1.69 2.86
N LYS A 24 -5.04 -2.21 3.61
CA LYS A 24 -4.86 -2.53 5.03
C LYS A 24 -4.12 -3.84 5.18
N GLN A 25 -2.99 -3.87 5.89
CA GLN A 25 -2.40 -5.15 6.28
C GLN A 25 -3.28 -5.82 7.33
N ILE A 26 -3.74 -7.04 7.05
CA ILE A 26 -4.54 -7.86 7.94
C ILE A 26 -3.71 -9.04 8.44
N ASP A 27 -4.12 -9.67 9.55
CA ASP A 27 -3.33 -10.73 10.20
C ASP A 27 -2.97 -11.90 9.27
N SER A 28 -3.84 -12.23 8.30
CA SER A 28 -3.59 -13.29 7.33
C SER A 28 -2.56 -12.93 6.24
N LEU A 29 -2.20 -11.65 6.13
CA LEU A 29 -1.10 -11.13 5.30
C LEU A 29 0.16 -10.89 6.14
N GLY A 30 0.45 -11.80 7.08
CA GLY A 30 1.68 -11.78 7.87
C GLY A 30 2.93 -11.72 6.98
N ASN A 31 3.91 -10.90 7.35
CA ASN A 31 5.16 -10.67 6.61
C ASN A 31 5.02 -10.08 5.19
N ALA A 32 3.81 -9.74 4.75
CA ALA A 32 3.58 -9.10 3.45
C ALA A 32 3.80 -7.57 3.47
N CYS A 33 4.26 -6.99 4.59
CA CYS A 33 4.41 -5.54 4.76
C CYS A 33 5.27 -4.90 3.65
N GLY A 34 6.37 -5.56 3.25
CA GLY A 34 7.21 -5.11 2.14
C GLY A 34 6.47 -5.11 0.79
N THR A 35 5.70 -6.15 0.49
CA THR A 35 4.87 -6.20 -0.73
C THR A 35 3.79 -5.13 -0.70
N ILE A 36 3.12 -4.95 0.44
CA ILE A 36 2.09 -3.93 0.62
C ILE A 36 2.68 -2.53 0.43
N ALA A 37 3.86 -2.26 0.99
CA ALA A 37 4.55 -0.98 0.82
C ALA A 37 4.90 -0.72 -0.66
N LEU A 38 5.32 -1.73 -1.41
CA LEU A 38 5.55 -1.60 -2.86
C LEU A 38 4.25 -1.34 -3.63
N LEU A 39 3.16 -2.02 -3.27
CA LEU A 39 1.84 -1.80 -3.88
C LEU A 39 1.32 -0.39 -3.59
N HIS A 40 1.56 0.16 -2.40
CA HIS A 40 1.25 1.55 -2.09
C HIS A 40 2.11 2.50 -2.93
N ALA A 41 3.41 2.25 -3.06
CA ALA A 41 4.29 3.09 -3.87
C ALA A 41 3.83 3.15 -5.34
N VAL A 42 3.58 1.98 -5.94
CA VAL A 42 3.15 1.88 -7.34
C VAL A 42 1.73 2.43 -7.52
N GLY A 43 0.80 2.03 -6.66
CA GLY A 43 -0.61 2.43 -6.75
C GLY A 43 -0.82 3.95 -6.64
N ASN A 44 0.02 4.63 -5.88
CA ASN A 44 -0.03 6.09 -5.71
C ASN A 44 0.86 6.86 -6.71
N ALA A 45 1.68 6.17 -7.50
CA ALA A 45 2.51 6.76 -8.56
C ALA A 45 2.06 6.30 -9.97
N CYS A 46 0.81 5.84 -10.12
CA CYS A 46 0.30 5.26 -11.37
C CYS A 46 0.39 6.21 -12.59
N SER A 47 0.40 7.53 -12.39
CA SER A 47 0.59 8.51 -13.46
C SER A 47 2.02 8.55 -14.00
N GLU A 48 3.00 8.11 -13.21
CA GLU A 48 4.43 8.12 -13.54
C GLU A 48 4.94 6.72 -13.91
N ILE A 49 4.26 5.67 -13.45
CA ILE A 49 4.63 4.27 -13.67
C ILE A 49 3.69 3.63 -14.69
N SER A 50 4.23 3.29 -15.86
CA SER A 50 3.51 2.50 -16.87
C SER A 50 3.66 1.01 -16.58
N LEU A 51 2.57 0.36 -16.18
CA LEU A 51 2.52 -1.09 -16.05
C LEU A 51 2.33 -1.75 -17.41
N VAL A 52 2.91 -2.95 -17.56
CA VAL A 52 2.66 -3.77 -18.76
C VAL A 52 1.21 -4.22 -18.74
N GLU A 53 0.50 -3.99 -19.84
CA GLU A 53 -0.91 -4.36 -19.97
C GLU A 53 -1.11 -5.87 -19.76
N ASN A 54 -2.12 -6.23 -18.98
CA ASN A 54 -2.43 -7.61 -18.56
C ASN A 54 -1.34 -8.29 -17.71
N SER A 55 -0.37 -7.53 -17.19
CA SER A 55 0.52 -8.04 -16.14
C SER A 55 -0.24 -8.24 -14.82
N GLY A 56 0.31 -9.04 -13.91
CA GLY A 56 -0.32 -9.28 -12.59
C GLY A 56 -0.60 -7.99 -11.82
N LEU A 57 0.33 -7.03 -11.81
CA LEU A 57 0.12 -5.73 -11.17
C LEU A 57 -0.98 -4.91 -11.87
N ASP A 58 -0.99 -4.87 -13.21
CA ASP A 58 -2.03 -4.15 -13.97
C ASP A 58 -3.43 -4.71 -13.69
N LEU A 59 -3.57 -6.04 -13.70
CA LEU A 59 -4.83 -6.70 -13.38
C LEU A 59 -5.24 -6.50 -11.92
N PHE A 60 -4.29 -6.57 -10.99
CA PHE A 60 -4.53 -6.31 -9.57
C PHE A 60 -5.12 -4.92 -9.38
N PHE A 61 -4.41 -3.86 -9.80
CA PHE A 61 -4.87 -2.47 -9.62
C PHE A 61 -6.18 -2.17 -10.34
N LYS A 62 -6.41 -2.72 -11.54
CA LYS A 62 -7.69 -2.59 -12.24
C LYS A 62 -8.84 -3.23 -11.45
N SER A 63 -8.61 -4.42 -10.89
CA SER A 63 -9.65 -5.16 -10.17
C SER A 63 -10.01 -4.55 -8.82
N THR A 64 -9.09 -3.80 -8.19
CA THR A 64 -9.22 -3.28 -6.83
C THR A 64 -9.43 -1.76 -6.75
N ALA A 65 -9.47 -1.07 -7.89
CA ALA A 65 -9.51 0.40 -7.94
C ALA A 65 -10.65 0.99 -7.09
N SER A 66 -11.85 0.42 -7.18
CA SER A 66 -13.05 0.90 -6.47
C SER A 66 -13.29 0.25 -5.11
N MET A 67 -12.39 -0.61 -4.64
CA MET A 67 -12.53 -1.34 -3.38
C MET A 67 -12.01 -0.53 -2.20
N ASP A 68 -12.55 -0.79 -1.01
CA ASP A 68 -12.02 -0.23 0.22
C ASP A 68 -10.69 -0.90 0.63
N PRO A 69 -9.92 -0.33 1.58
CA PRO A 69 -8.63 -0.87 1.98
C PRO A 69 -8.64 -2.30 2.53
N TYR A 70 -9.75 -2.73 3.15
CA TYR A 70 -9.90 -4.08 3.67
C TYR A 70 -10.25 -5.06 2.55
N GLU A 71 -11.15 -4.68 1.63
CA GLU A 71 -11.47 -5.46 0.45
C GLU A 71 -10.24 -5.71 -0.44
N ARG A 72 -9.42 -4.68 -0.65
CA ARG A 72 -8.11 -4.79 -1.31
C ARG A 72 -7.22 -5.84 -0.65
N ALA A 73 -7.19 -5.86 0.68
CA ALA A 73 -6.43 -6.86 1.44
C ALA A 73 -6.97 -8.29 1.21
N ARG A 74 -8.30 -8.46 1.10
CA ARG A 74 -8.91 -9.77 0.82
C ARG A 74 -8.64 -10.26 -0.60
N VAL A 75 -8.44 -9.36 -1.57
CA VAL A 75 -7.99 -9.74 -2.91
C VAL A 75 -6.53 -10.18 -2.85
N LEU A 76 -5.66 -9.40 -2.20
CA LEU A 76 -4.24 -9.73 -2.05
C LEU A 76 -4.02 -11.06 -1.31
N GLU A 77 -4.80 -11.33 -0.26
CA GLU A 77 -4.78 -12.59 0.48
C GLU A 77 -5.04 -13.82 -0.40
N LYS A 78 -5.83 -13.66 -1.47
CA LYS A 78 -6.22 -14.75 -2.38
C LYS A 78 -5.38 -14.79 -3.66
N ASP A 79 -4.43 -13.88 -3.81
CA ASP A 79 -3.59 -13.78 -5.00
C ASP A 79 -2.36 -14.68 -4.85
N ASP A 80 -2.51 -15.93 -5.32
CA ASP A 80 -1.43 -16.92 -5.27
C ASP A 80 -0.20 -16.50 -6.09
N ASP A 81 -0.36 -15.68 -7.12
CA ASP A 81 0.74 -15.22 -7.97
C ASP A 81 1.59 -14.20 -7.22
N MET A 82 0.96 -13.26 -6.53
CA MET A 82 1.63 -12.31 -5.64
C MET A 82 2.31 -13.01 -4.47
N ALA A 83 1.66 -14.00 -3.84
CA ALA A 83 2.24 -14.77 -2.74
C ALA A 83 3.51 -15.52 -3.19
N ARG A 84 3.49 -16.12 -4.39
CA ARG A 84 4.68 -16.78 -4.96
C ARG A 84 5.78 -15.79 -5.31
N ALA A 85 5.45 -14.65 -5.92
CA ALA A 85 6.42 -13.60 -6.23
C ALA A 85 7.11 -13.06 -4.95
N HIS A 86 6.33 -12.81 -3.89
CA HIS A 86 6.86 -12.41 -2.59
C HIS A 86 7.82 -13.46 -2.03
N SER A 87 7.42 -14.73 -2.00
CA SER A 87 8.25 -15.82 -1.48
C SER A 87 9.57 -15.99 -2.24
N LEU A 88 9.52 -15.86 -3.57
CA LEU A 88 10.72 -15.91 -4.42
C LEU A 88 11.66 -14.73 -4.14
N ALA A 89 11.12 -13.51 -4.03
CA ALA A 89 11.91 -12.33 -3.72
C ALA A 89 12.55 -12.40 -2.33
N ALA A 90 11.80 -12.85 -1.32
CA ALA A 90 12.31 -13.04 0.04
C ALA A 90 13.44 -14.08 0.09
N SER A 91 13.31 -15.17 -0.67
CA SER A 91 14.31 -16.25 -0.72
C SER A 91 15.57 -15.89 -1.53
N ALA A 92 15.53 -14.82 -2.32
CA ALA A 92 16.65 -14.38 -3.15
C ALA A 92 17.64 -13.46 -2.39
N GLY A 93 17.31 -13.06 -1.16
CA GLY A 93 18.19 -12.23 -0.33
C GLY A 93 19.45 -12.97 0.14
N ASP A 94 20.50 -12.22 0.43
CA ASP A 94 21.79 -12.75 0.91
C ASP A 94 21.80 -13.13 2.41
N THR A 95 20.66 -12.98 3.10
CA THR A 95 20.50 -13.19 4.54
C THR A 95 19.42 -14.23 4.82
N GLU A 96 19.65 -15.08 5.83
CA GLU A 96 18.64 -16.03 6.29
C GLU A 96 17.39 -15.29 6.82
N ILE A 97 16.21 -15.81 6.48
CA ILE A 97 14.93 -15.28 6.97
C ILE A 97 14.78 -15.69 8.42
N GLY A 98 14.70 -14.71 9.34
CA GLY A 98 14.47 -14.95 10.76
C GLY A 98 13.01 -15.32 11.08
N ASP A 99 12.80 -16.16 12.09
CA ASP A 99 11.47 -16.61 12.53
C ASP A 99 10.68 -15.54 13.31
N ILE A 100 11.37 -14.52 13.83
CA ILE A 100 10.79 -13.38 14.55
C ILE A 100 11.09 -12.14 13.73
N VAL A 101 10.04 -11.52 13.19
CA VAL A 101 10.14 -10.26 12.44
C VAL A 101 9.64 -9.14 13.34
N GLU A 102 10.54 -8.28 13.80
CA GLU A 102 10.19 -7.06 14.56
C GLU A 102 10.19 -5.81 13.65
N GLU A 103 10.64 -5.96 12.41
CA GLU A 103 10.78 -4.91 11.42
C GLU A 103 9.53 -4.78 10.54
N HIS A 104 9.12 -3.52 10.30
CA HIS A 104 7.96 -3.21 9.50
C HIS A 104 8.31 -2.24 8.37
N TYR A 105 7.94 -2.59 7.15
CA TYR A 105 8.11 -1.70 5.99
C TYR A 105 6.93 -0.73 5.91
N VAL A 106 7.26 0.56 5.76
CA VAL A 106 6.30 1.65 5.56
C VAL A 106 6.58 2.36 4.25
N CYS A 107 5.53 2.81 3.56
CA CYS A 107 5.65 3.61 2.34
C CYS A 107 5.29 5.07 2.62
N PHE A 108 6.19 5.98 2.22
CA PHE A 108 5.90 7.41 2.16
C PHE A 108 5.66 7.81 0.70
N THR A 109 4.50 8.38 0.41
CA THR A 109 4.17 8.86 -0.94
C THR A 109 3.64 10.30 -0.91
N ALA A 110 3.95 11.06 -1.95
CA ALA A 110 3.47 12.42 -2.14
C ALA A 110 2.28 12.40 -3.11
N LEU A 111 1.12 12.83 -2.62
CA LEU A 111 -0.10 12.97 -3.42
C LEU A 111 -0.55 14.42 -3.33
N ASN A 112 -0.66 15.10 -4.48
CA ASN A 112 -1.18 16.46 -4.57
C ASN A 112 -0.56 17.45 -3.57
N SER A 113 0.78 17.41 -3.42
CA SER A 113 1.56 18.23 -2.49
C SER A 113 1.40 17.92 -0.99
N LYS A 114 0.77 16.79 -0.63
CA LYS A 114 0.68 16.26 0.74
C LYS A 114 1.44 14.93 0.85
N SER A 115 2.13 14.73 1.97
CA SER A 115 2.83 13.46 2.25
C SER A 115 1.95 12.55 3.10
N PHE A 116 1.86 11.28 2.70
CA PHE A 116 1.15 10.25 3.45
C PHE A 116 2.12 9.13 3.85
N CYS A 117 1.96 8.61 5.08
CA CYS A 117 2.76 7.53 5.65
C CYS A 117 1.82 6.46 6.19
N TRP A 118 2.08 5.20 5.84
CA TRP A 118 1.24 4.09 6.28
C TRP A 118 2.08 2.88 6.71
N SER A 119 1.68 2.30 7.84
CA SER A 119 2.12 1.01 8.38
C SER A 119 1.05 -0.05 8.17
#